data_AF-M0B225-F1
#
_entry.id   AF-M0B225-F1
#
_cell.length_a   1.000
_cell.length_b   1.000
_cell.length_c   1.000
_cell.angle_alpha   90.00
_cell.angle_beta   90.00
_cell.angle_gamma   90.00
#
_symmetry.space_group_name_H-M   'P 1'
#
loop_
_entity.id
_entity.type
_entity.pdbx_description
1 polymer ?
#
loop_
_entity_poly.entity_id
_entity_poly.type
_entity_poly.pdbx_seq_one_letter_code
_entity_poly.pdbx_strand_id
1 'polypeptide(L)' 'MPLHQPRDPKGKGYPWGVRVTVAGIDCYSVGAESKREAGVLKTQMEAQDGVSDAEVVRYA' A
#
# COMPACT_ATOMS: atom_id res chain seq x y z
N MET A 1 -3.23 -0.79 23.15
CA MET A 1 -3.43 0.37 22.26
C MET A 1 -4.29 -0.09 21.09
N PRO A 2 -5.36 0.61 20.71
CA PRO A 2 -6.16 0.17 19.57
C PRO A 2 -5.27 0.24 18.32
N LEU A 3 -5.12 -0.88 17.61
CA LEU A 3 -4.55 -0.90 16.27
C LEU A 3 -5.34 0.13 15.46
N HIS A 4 -4.68 1.22 15.07
CA HIS A 4 -5.30 2.19 14.19
C HIS A 4 -5.82 1.42 12.99
N GLN A 5 -7.14 1.46 12.77
CA GLN A 5 -7.75 0.91 11.57
C GLN A 5 -6.93 1.39 10.36
N PRO A 6 -6.73 0.56 9.32
CA PRO A 6 -5.99 0.97 8.14
C PRO A 6 -6.45 2.36 7.75
N ARG A 7 -5.55 3.36 7.83
CA ARG A 7 -5.91 4.74 7.50
C ARG A 7 -6.33 4.72 6.05
N ASP A 8 -7.64 4.84 5.80
CA ASP A 8 -8.18 4.77 4.45
C ASP A 8 -7.53 5.90 3.62
N PRO A 9 -6.63 5.56 2.68
CA PRO A 9 -5.86 6.57 1.95
C PRO A 9 -6.74 7.46 1.07
N LYS A 10 -7.99 7.03 0.79
CA LYS A 10 -8.97 7.79 0.00
C LYS A 10 -9.36 9.13 0.64
N GLY A 11 -9.22 9.28 1.96
CA GLY A 11 -9.73 10.45 2.67
C GLY A 11 -8.78 11.64 2.83
N LYS A 12 -7.48 11.51 2.49
CA LYS A 12 -6.44 12.49 2.91
C LYS A 12 -5.53 13.07 1.81
N GLY A 13 -5.91 12.97 0.54
CA GLY A 13 -5.12 13.58 -0.55
C GLY A 13 -3.98 12.71 -1.08
N TYR A 14 -4.08 11.39 -0.90
CA TYR A 14 -3.17 10.41 -1.48
C TYR A 14 -3.87 9.71 -2.66
N PRO A 15 -3.74 10.20 -3.91
CA PRO A 15 -4.41 9.63 -5.07
C PRO A 15 -3.81 8.29 -5.52
N TRP A 16 -2.69 7.87 -4.94
CA TRP A 16 -2.04 6.60 -5.20
C TRP A 16 -1.95 5.77 -3.93
N GLY A 17 -1.76 4.47 -4.07
CA GLY A 17 -1.31 3.62 -2.99
C GLY A 17 -0.75 2.30 -3.45
N VAL A 18 -0.18 1.57 -2.51
CA VAL A 18 0.36 0.24 -2.70
C VAL A 18 -0.46 -0.73 -1.88
N ARG A 19 -1.10 -1.69 -2.54
CA ARG A 19 -1.72 -2.85 -1.89
C ARG A 19 -0.69 -3.94 -1.75
N VAL A 20 -0.62 -4.54 -0.58
CA VAL A 20 0.32 -5.63 -0.28
C VAL A 20 -0.46 -6.89 0.08
N THR A 21 -0.12 -7.97 -0.61
CA THR A 21 -0.64 -9.31 -0.38
C THR A 21 0.45 -10.15 0.27
N VAL A 22 0.15 -10.75 1.42
CA VAL A 22 1.06 -11.66 2.15
C VAL A 22 0.36 -13.01 2.26
N ALA A 23 0.97 -14.07 1.75
CA ALA A 23 0.42 -15.42 1.75
C ALA A 23 -1.01 -15.50 1.17
N GLY A 24 -1.31 -14.71 0.14
CA GLY A 24 -2.64 -14.64 -0.48
C GLY A 24 -3.69 -13.83 0.29
N ILE A 25 -3.29 -13.13 1.36
CA ILE A 25 -4.17 -12.26 2.16
C ILE A 25 -3.86 -10.81 1.83
N ASP A 26 -4.89 -10.04 1.43
CA ASP A 26 -4.82 -8.58 1.32
C ASP A 26 -4.63 -7.97 2.71
N CYS A 27 -3.42 -7.49 3.00
CA CYS A 27 -3.04 -7.12 4.36
C CYS A 27 -3.23 -5.63 4.65
N TYR A 28 -2.67 -4.75 3.82
CA TYR A 28 -2.74 -3.31 4.05
C TYR A 28 -2.51 -2.51 2.76
N SER A 29 -3.00 -1.27 2.77
CA SER A 29 -2.77 -0.30 1.69
C SER A 29 -2.01 0.92 2.22
N VAL A 30 -0.87 1.25 1.63
CA VAL A 30 -0.13 2.48 1.95
C VAL A 30 -0.44 3.55 0.91
N GLY A 31 -0.94 4.71 1.36
CA GLY A 31 -1.20 5.86 0.47
C GLY A 31 0.10 6.55 0.04
N ALA A 32 0.10 7.08 -1.19
CA ALA A 32 1.20 7.82 -1.79
C ALA A 32 0.66 9.04 -2.55
N GLU A 33 1.41 10.14 -2.53
CA GLU A 33 1.01 11.40 -3.15
C GLU A 33 1.21 11.36 -4.67
N SER A 34 2.12 10.51 -5.13
CA SER A 34 2.45 10.36 -6.56
C SER A 34 2.63 8.91 -6.98
N LYS A 35 2.45 8.64 -8.28
CA LYS A 35 2.74 7.32 -8.88
C LYS A 35 4.18 6.88 -8.65
N ARG A 36 5.12 7.84 -8.68
CA ARG A 36 6.55 7.57 -8.49
C ARG A 36 6.82 7.10 -7.07
N GLU A 37 6.27 7.78 -6.08
CA GLU A 37 6.37 7.39 -4.67
C GLU A 37 5.75 6.02 -4.42
N ALA A 38 4.55 5.77 -4.98
CA ALA A 38 3.91 4.45 -4.92
C ALA A 38 4.78 3.35 -5.56
N GLY A 39 5.46 3.64 -6.67
CA GLY A 39 6.39 2.71 -7.31
C GLY A 39 7.60 2.38 -6.43
N VAL A 40 8.19 3.38 -5.77
CA VAL A 40 9.31 3.16 -4.82
C VAL A 40 8.85 2.33 -3.63
N LEU A 41 7.66 2.64 -3.08
CA LEU A 41 7.06 1.88 -1.98
C LEU A 41 6.78 0.42 -2.37
N LYS A 42 6.24 0.17 -3.57
CA LYS A 42 6.05 -1.20 -4.10
C LYS A 42 7.37 -1.95 -4.11
N THR A 43 8.43 -1.39 -4.69
CA THR A 43 9.74 -2.05 -4.75
C THR A 43 10.31 -2.34 -3.36
N GLN A 44 10.13 -1.43 -2.40
CA GLN A 44 10.57 -1.66 -1.03
C GLN A 44 9.75 -2.76 -0.32
N MET A 45 8.47 -2.90 -0.64
CA MET A 45 7.59 -3.93 -0.06
C MET A 45 7.82 -5.30 -0.69
N GLU A 46 8.01 -5.38 -2.01
CA GLU A 46 8.37 -6.64 -2.69
C GLU A 46 9.71 -7.20 -2.22
N ALA A 47 10.60 -6.35 -1.71
CA ALA A 47 11.87 -6.77 -1.13
C ALA A 47 11.75 -7.32 0.31
N GLN A 48 10.57 -7.22 0.95
CA GLN A 48 10.35 -7.73 2.30
C GLN A 48 9.92 -9.20 2.28
N ASP A 49 10.47 -9.96 3.23
CA ASP A 49 10.18 -11.38 3.36
C ASP A 49 8.69 -11.62 3.71
N GLY A 50 8.06 -12.55 3.01
CA GLY A 50 6.63 -12.86 3.14
C GLY A 50 5.67 -12.06 2.24
N VAL A 51 6.12 -10.98 1.58
CA VAL A 51 5.28 -10.30 0.58
C VAL A 51 5.15 -11.18 -0.66
N SER A 52 3.92 -11.59 -0.95
CA SER A 52 3.60 -12.46 -2.09
C SER A 52 3.30 -11.65 -3.35
N ASP A 53 2.67 -10.48 -3.20
CA ASP A 53 2.39 -9.58 -4.29
C ASP A 53 2.24 -8.14 -3.78
N ALA A 54 2.60 -7.15 -4.60
CA ALA A 54 2.34 -5.75 -4.31
C ALA A 54 1.91 -4.98 -5.56
N GLU A 55 0.77 -4.28 -5.48
CA GLU A 55 0.15 -3.58 -6.61
C GLU A 55 0.05 -2.07 -6.34
N VAL A 56 0.44 -1.25 -7.31
CA VAL A 56 0.19 0.19 -7.29
C VAL A 56 -1.22 0.47 -7.80
N VAL A 57 -2.09 0.93 -6.91
CA VAL A 57 -3.46 1.33 -7.20
C VAL A 57 -3.60 2.85 -7.21
N ARG A 58 -4.44 3.35 -8.11
CA ARG A 58 -4.88 4.75 -8.09
C ARG A 58 -6.25 4.83 -7.41
N TYR A 59 -6.35 5.65 -6.37
CA TYR A 59 -7.62 5.97 -5.74
C TYR A 59 -8.29 7.08 -6.53
N ALA A 60 -9.47 6.80 -7.07
CA ALA A 60 -10.33 7.74 -7.79
C ALA A 60 -11.17 8.57 -6.80
#